data_AF-A0A0N0VE91-F1
#
_entry.id   AF-A0A0N0VE91-F1
#
_cell.length_a   1.000
_cell.length_b   1.000
_cell.length_c   1.000
_cell.angle_alpha   90.00
_cell.angle_beta   90.00
_cell.angle_gamma   90.00
#
_symmetry.space_group_name_H-M   'P 1'
#
loop_
_entity.id
_entity.type
_entity.pdbx_description
1 polymer ?
#
loop_
_entity_poly.entity_id
_entity_poly.type
_entity_poly.pdbx_seq_one_letter_code
_entity_poly.pdbx_strand_id
1 'polypeptide(L)'
;MPVDYSQKLEALRELYERVQQKEADIPESAYTAAGVKNKARIKDIEKELSATKKKVSLEQKKETDAEIEKEQAQLAEENGMSLEEFKQKVLAKERTVGEGTDLAMRHTAQKKERAQQRELKETRRLADRGDFDLEVDYV
;
A
#
# COMPACT_ATOMS: atom_id res chain seq x y z
N MET A 1 -22.11 -1.30 -12.74
CA MET A 1 -21.24 -1.22 -13.93
C MET A 1 -19.81 -1.08 -13.44
N PRO A 2 -18.84 -1.85 -13.98
CA PRO A 2 -17.43 -1.62 -13.70
C PRO A 2 -17.10 -0.18 -14.10
N VAL A 3 -16.47 0.57 -13.21
CA VAL A 3 -16.08 1.96 -13.50
C VAL A 3 -14.78 1.87 -14.28
N ASP A 4 -14.83 2.13 -15.58
CA ASP A 4 -13.63 2.06 -16.40
C ASP A 4 -12.69 3.24 -16.08
N TYR A 5 -11.70 2.97 -15.22
CA TYR A 5 -10.68 3.95 -14.86
C TYR A 5 -9.61 4.15 -15.94
N SER A 6 -9.61 3.35 -17.02
CA SER A 6 -8.61 3.45 -18.08
C SER A 6 -8.66 4.82 -18.78
N GLN A 7 -9.85 5.27 -19.16
CA GLN A 7 -10.08 6.56 -19.80
C GLN A 7 -9.64 7.74 -18.91
N LYS A 8 -9.93 7.65 -17.60
CA LYS A 8 -9.50 8.66 -16.63
C LYS A 8 -7.97 8.68 -16.48
N LEU A 9 -7.33 7.51 -16.53
CA LEU A 9 -5.89 7.37 -16.39
C LEU A 9 -5.16 7.92 -17.64
N GLU A 10 -5.70 7.69 -18.84
CA GLU A 10 -5.21 8.28 -20.08
C GLU A 10 -5.34 9.81 -20.05
N ALA A 11 -6.52 10.34 -19.68
CA ALA A 11 -6.73 11.78 -19.53
C ALA A 11 -5.76 12.42 -18.51
N LEU A 12 -5.48 11.74 -17.39
CA LEU A 12 -4.49 12.18 -16.40
C LEU A 12 -3.05 12.18 -16.94
N ARG A 13 -2.68 11.22 -17.78
CA ARG A 13 -1.36 11.15 -18.42
C ARG A 13 -1.18 12.28 -19.43
N GLU A 14 -2.15 12.46 -20.32
CA GLU A 14 -2.11 13.57 -21.29
C GLU A 14 -2.03 14.93 -20.59
N LEU A 15 -2.83 15.12 -19.54
CA LEU A 15 -2.80 16.36 -18.78
C LEU A 15 -1.46 16.56 -18.04
N TYR A 16 -0.87 15.50 -17.51
CA TYR A 16 0.46 15.57 -16.91
C TYR A 16 1.52 16.01 -17.92
N GLU A 17 1.50 15.44 -19.13
CA GLU A 17 2.44 15.79 -20.19
C GLU A 17 2.29 17.24 -20.64
N ARG A 18 1.05 17.70 -20.90
CA ARG A 18 0.77 19.11 -21.29
C ARG A 18 1.23 20.11 -20.22
N VAL A 19 0.97 19.82 -18.94
CA VAL A 19 1.43 20.67 -17.83
C VAL A 19 2.95 20.63 -17.69
N GLN A 20 3.58 19.47 -17.91
CA GLN A 20 5.04 19.33 -17.89
C GLN A 20 5.72 20.12 -19.02
N GLN A 21 5.11 20.14 -20.21
CA GLN A 21 5.57 20.92 -21.37
C GLN A 21 5.31 22.43 -21.22
N LYS A 22 4.65 22.86 -20.14
CA LYS A 22 4.26 24.26 -19.87
C LYS A 22 3.45 24.87 -21.02
N GLU A 23 2.56 24.09 -21.62
CA GLU A 23 1.61 24.62 -22.59
C GLU A 23 0.78 25.73 -21.95
N ALA A 24 0.70 26.88 -22.61
CA ALA A 24 0.07 28.09 -22.06
C ALA A 24 -1.46 28.00 -22.03
N ASP A 25 -2.06 27.24 -22.95
CA ASP A 25 -3.52 27.17 -23.17
C ASP A 25 -4.04 25.73 -23.03
N ILE A 26 -3.95 25.16 -21.82
CA ILE A 26 -4.60 23.89 -21.52
C ILE A 26 -6.10 24.13 -21.30
N PRO A 27 -7.00 23.51 -22.08
CA PRO A 27 -8.44 23.75 -21.97
C PRO A 27 -8.99 23.16 -20.66
N GLU A 28 -10.00 23.81 -20.08
CA GLU A 28 -10.67 23.35 -18.86
C GLU A 28 -11.31 21.95 -19.02
N SER A 29 -11.68 21.59 -20.25
CA SER A 29 -12.14 20.25 -20.60
C SER A 29 -11.11 19.15 -20.29
N ALA A 30 -9.81 19.44 -20.40
CA ALA A 30 -8.76 18.48 -20.08
C ALA A 30 -8.69 18.20 -18.57
N TYR A 31 -8.84 19.25 -17.74
CA TYR A 31 -8.86 19.11 -16.28
C TYR A 31 -10.10 18.35 -15.79
N THR A 32 -11.25 18.64 -16.37
CA THR A 32 -12.52 17.96 -16.03
C THR A 32 -12.51 16.49 -16.47
N ALA A 33 -11.99 16.17 -17.65
CA ALA A 33 -11.80 14.79 -18.11
C ALA A 33 -10.86 13.99 -17.18
N ALA A 34 -9.79 14.62 -16.70
CA ALA A 34 -8.88 14.03 -15.72
C ALA A 34 -9.49 13.93 -14.30
N GLY A 35 -10.62 14.60 -14.06
CA GLY A 35 -11.27 14.66 -12.75
C GLY A 35 -10.48 15.47 -11.71
N VAL A 36 -9.72 16.47 -12.15
CA VAL A 36 -8.87 17.33 -11.31
C VAL A 36 -9.37 18.77 -11.40
N LYS A 37 -9.12 19.58 -10.37
CA LYS A 37 -9.49 21.00 -10.38
C LYS A 37 -8.76 21.75 -11.52
N ASN A 38 -9.43 22.75 -12.09
CA ASN A 38 -8.83 23.64 -13.08
C ASN A 38 -7.55 24.31 -12.50
N LYS A 39 -6.47 24.37 -13.29
CA LYS A 39 -5.14 24.85 -12.86
C LYS A 39 -4.53 24.07 -11.69
N ALA A 40 -4.80 22.77 -11.59
CA ALA A 40 -4.16 21.90 -10.61
C ALA A 40 -2.63 21.93 -10.75
N ARG A 41 -1.92 21.84 -9.62
CA ARG A 41 -0.46 21.75 -9.62
C ARG A 41 -0.05 20.37 -10.13
N ILE A 42 1.16 20.28 -10.71
CA ILE A 42 1.76 19.00 -11.13
C ILE A 42 1.69 17.95 -10.03
N LYS A 43 2.00 18.32 -8.78
CA LYS A 43 1.95 17.41 -7.62
C LYS A 43 0.55 16.86 -7.33
N ASP A 44 -0.50 17.63 -7.59
CA ASP A 44 -1.88 17.18 -7.35
C ASP A 44 -2.31 16.20 -8.45
N ILE A 45 -1.88 16.44 -9.69
CA ILE A 45 -2.06 15.53 -10.82
C ILE A 45 -1.32 14.21 -10.58
N GLU A 46 -0.07 14.25 -10.11
CA GLU A 46 0.72 13.06 -9.77
C GLU A 46 0.05 12.22 -8.67
N LYS A 47 -0.50 12.87 -7.64
CA LYS A 47 -1.25 12.19 -6.57
C LYS A 47 -2.46 11.46 -7.13
N GLU A 48 -3.28 12.13 -7.93
CA GLU A 48 -4.46 11.53 -8.56
C GLU A 48 -4.08 10.39 -9.52
N LEU A 49 -3.00 10.53 -10.28
CA LEU A 49 -2.46 9.51 -11.17
C LEU A 49 -2.00 8.27 -10.38
N SER A 50 -1.34 8.46 -9.23
CA SER A 50 -0.95 7.36 -8.35
C SER A 50 -2.17 6.67 -7.70
N ALA A 51 -3.20 7.43 -7.35
CA ALA A 51 -4.42 6.91 -6.72
C ALA A 51 -5.26 6.11 -7.72
N THR A 52 -5.43 6.62 -8.95
CA THR A 52 -6.14 5.93 -10.03
C THR A 52 -5.43 4.65 -10.46
N LYS A 53 -4.09 4.65 -10.60
CA LYS A 53 -3.31 3.41 -10.83
C LYS A 53 -3.56 2.34 -9.76
N LYS A 54 -3.62 2.73 -8.49
CA LYS A 54 -3.94 1.80 -7.39
C LYS A 54 -5.35 1.23 -7.51
N LYS A 55 -6.34 2.05 -7.91
CA LYS A 55 -7.71 1.59 -8.12
C LYS A 55 -7.80 0.58 -9.27
N VAL A 56 -7.19 0.89 -10.42
CA VAL A 56 -7.11 -0.04 -11.57
C VAL A 56 -6.48 -1.37 -11.14
N SER A 57 -5.35 -1.34 -10.45
CA SER A 57 -4.69 -2.55 -9.97
C SER A 57 -5.56 -3.35 -8.99
N LEU A 58 -6.32 -2.69 -8.12
CA LEU A 58 -7.24 -3.37 -7.20
C LEU A 58 -8.40 -4.02 -7.93
N GLU A 59 -8.92 -3.39 -8.99
CA GLU A 59 -10.01 -3.96 -9.78
C GLU A 59 -9.54 -5.14 -10.62
N GLN A 60 -8.40 -5.03 -11.30
CA GLN A 60 -7.77 -6.14 -12.00
C GLN A 60 -7.51 -7.32 -11.05
N LYS A 61 -7.03 -7.05 -9.83
CA LYS A 61 -6.84 -8.11 -8.82
C LYS A 61 -8.15 -8.80 -8.45
N LYS A 62 -9.24 -8.05 -8.29
CA LYS A 62 -10.54 -8.65 -7.99
C LYS A 62 -11.06 -9.50 -9.14
N GLU A 63 -10.85 -9.06 -10.38
CA GLU A 63 -11.20 -9.83 -11.57
C GLU A 63 -10.40 -11.13 -11.63
N THR A 64 -9.08 -11.05 -11.47
CA THR A 64 -8.22 -12.24 -11.44
C THR A 64 -8.55 -13.16 -10.27
N ASP A 65 -8.83 -12.62 -9.07
CA ASP A 65 -9.21 -13.42 -7.91
C ASP A 65 -10.53 -14.16 -8.18
N ALA A 66 -11.50 -13.51 -8.82
CA ALA A 66 -12.77 -14.12 -9.19
C ALA A 66 -12.62 -15.20 -10.28
N GLU A 67 -11.71 -15.01 -11.23
CA GLU A 67 -11.36 -16.02 -12.23
C GLU A 67 -10.67 -17.23 -11.60
N ILE A 68 -9.68 -16.99 -10.73
CA ILE A 68 -8.98 -18.02 -9.96
C ILE A 68 -9.98 -18.80 -9.10
N GLU A 69 -10.95 -18.16 -8.46
CA GLU A 69 -11.97 -18.86 -7.68
C GLU A 69 -12.88 -19.75 -8.55
N LYS A 70 -13.19 -19.33 -9.78
CA LYS A 70 -13.95 -20.18 -10.72
C LYS A 70 -13.14 -21.37 -11.19
N GLU A 71 -11.86 -21.17 -11.52
CA GLU A 71 -10.96 -22.27 -11.89
C GLU A 71 -10.79 -23.26 -10.73
N GLN A 72 -10.63 -22.76 -9.49
CA GLN A 72 -10.58 -23.59 -8.29
C GLN A 72 -11.88 -24.34 -8.05
N ALA A 73 -13.04 -23.73 -8.36
CA ALA A 73 -14.34 -24.40 -8.30
C ALA A 73 -14.42 -25.58 -9.27
N GLN A 74 -14.02 -25.35 -10.52
CA GLN A 74 -14.00 -26.38 -11.56
C GLN A 74 -13.04 -27.53 -11.20
N LEU A 75 -11.83 -27.21 -10.75
CA LEU A 75 -10.87 -28.22 -10.30
C LEU A 75 -11.37 -28.99 -9.07
N ALA A 76 -12.10 -28.35 -8.15
CA ALA A 76 -12.70 -29.05 -7.02
C ALA A 76 -13.80 -30.03 -7.46
N GLU A 77 -14.67 -29.61 -8.38
CA GLU A 77 -15.70 -30.47 -8.98
C GLU A 77 -15.10 -31.66 -9.73
N GLU A 78 -14.07 -31.44 -10.55
CA GLU A 78 -13.36 -32.50 -11.29
C GLU A 78 -12.74 -33.55 -10.37
N ASN A 79 -12.26 -33.12 -9.20
CA ASN A 79 -11.68 -33.99 -8.20
C ASN A 79 -12.71 -34.56 -7.19
N GLY A 80 -14.01 -34.28 -7.38
CA GLY A 80 -15.08 -34.78 -6.52
C GLY A 80 -15.00 -34.28 -5.07
N MET A 81 -14.38 -33.11 -4.84
CA MET A 81 -14.21 -32.51 -3.51
C MET A 81 -14.97 -31.18 -3.42
N SER A 82 -15.27 -30.75 -2.19
CA SER A 82 -15.80 -29.39 -2.01
C SER A 82 -14.70 -28.33 -2.17
N LEU A 83 -15.10 -27.13 -2.60
CA LEU A 83 -14.22 -25.97 -2.78
C LEU A 83 -13.41 -25.63 -1.52
N GLU A 84 -14.04 -25.77 -0.35
CA GLU A 84 -13.41 -25.53 0.95
C GLU A 84 -12.36 -26.60 1.27
N GLU A 85 -12.65 -27.87 1.00
CA GLU A 85 -11.69 -28.96 1.18
C GLU A 85 -10.51 -28.85 0.20
N PHE A 86 -10.76 -28.42 -1.04
CA PHE A 86 -9.70 -28.17 -2.03
C PHE A 86 -8.78 -27.02 -1.59
N LYS A 87 -9.37 -25.89 -1.15
CA LYS A 87 -8.62 -24.75 -0.59
C LYS A 87 -7.82 -25.13 0.66
N GLN A 88 -8.35 -25.98 1.54
CA GLN A 88 -7.63 -26.43 2.73
C GLN A 88 -6.55 -27.48 2.47
N LYS A 89 -6.77 -28.45 1.57
CA LYS A 89 -5.81 -29.54 1.36
C LYS A 89 -4.70 -29.20 0.36
N VAL A 90 -5.02 -28.41 -0.66
CA VAL A 90 -4.10 -28.11 -1.77
C VAL A 90 -3.44 -26.74 -1.56
N LEU A 91 -4.21 -25.68 -1.37
CA LEU A 91 -3.68 -24.31 -1.23
C LEU A 91 -3.04 -24.04 0.15
N ALA A 92 -3.52 -24.66 1.23
CA ALA A 92 -2.88 -24.49 2.55
C ALA A 92 -1.50 -25.18 2.61
N LYS A 93 -1.25 -26.20 1.78
CA LYS A 93 0.08 -26.80 1.62
C LYS A 93 1.08 -25.89 0.93
N GLU A 94 0.62 -25.00 0.04
CA GLU A 94 1.50 -24.01 -0.61
C GLU A 94 1.75 -22.78 0.27
N ARG A 95 0.76 -22.35 1.06
CA ARG A 95 0.90 -21.16 1.94
C ARG A 95 1.80 -21.35 3.16
N THR A 96 2.14 -22.58 3.54
CA THR A 96 3.03 -22.84 4.69
C THR A 96 4.52 -22.68 4.35
N VAL A 97 4.88 -22.44 3.09
CA VAL A 97 6.27 -22.30 2.66
C VAL A 97 6.47 -20.95 1.94
N GLY A 98 6.81 -19.89 2.69
CA GLY A 98 7.94 -19.07 2.23
C GLY A 98 7.93 -17.54 2.28
N GLU A 99 6.82 -16.79 2.13
CA GLU A 99 7.03 -15.37 1.70
C GLU A 99 6.39 -14.23 2.53
N GLY A 100 5.50 -14.49 3.48
CA GLY A 100 4.79 -13.41 4.20
C GLY A 100 5.23 -13.14 5.64
N THR A 101 5.74 -14.15 6.34
CA THR A 101 5.99 -14.09 7.79
C THR A 101 7.31 -13.43 8.15
N ASP A 102 8.34 -13.60 7.31
CA ASP A 102 9.69 -13.14 7.61
C ASP A 102 9.81 -11.60 7.55
N LEU A 103 9.17 -10.95 6.57
CA LEU A 103 9.24 -9.49 6.43
C LEU A 103 8.50 -8.75 7.56
N ALA A 104 7.31 -9.23 7.93
CA ALA A 104 6.52 -8.67 9.02
C ALA A 104 7.25 -8.81 10.37
N MET A 105 7.84 -9.98 10.63
CA MET A 105 8.64 -10.21 11.83
C MET A 105 9.90 -9.32 11.85
N ARG A 106 10.64 -9.20 10.74
CA ARG A 106 11.79 -8.28 10.63
C ARG A 106 11.42 -6.83 10.91
N HIS A 107 10.28 -6.35 10.42
CA HIS A 107 9.83 -4.97 10.66
C HIS A 107 9.43 -4.74 12.12
N THR A 108 8.81 -5.72 12.78
CA THR A 108 8.53 -5.63 14.23
C THR A 108 9.80 -5.66 15.08
N ALA A 109 10.78 -6.48 14.72
CA ALA A 109 12.07 -6.55 15.40
C ALA A 109 12.83 -5.22 15.30
N GLN A 110 12.91 -4.64 14.09
CA GLN A 110 13.59 -3.36 13.87
C GLN A 110 12.91 -2.20 14.61
N LYS A 111 11.57 -2.22 14.74
CA LYS A 111 10.84 -1.22 15.52
C LYS A 111 11.17 -1.30 17.02
N LYS A 112 11.28 -2.52 17.58
CA LYS A 112 11.69 -2.72 18.97
C LYS A 112 13.12 -2.26 19.22
N GLU A 113 14.05 -2.58 18.32
CA GLU A 113 15.45 -2.18 18.42
C GLU A 113 15.60 -0.65 18.43
N ARG A 114 14.89 0.06 17.54
CA ARG A 114 14.89 1.54 17.52
C ARG A 114 14.30 2.16 18.78
N ALA A 115 13.32 1.52 19.40
CA ALA A 115 12.75 1.99 20.67
C ALA A 115 13.78 1.86 21.80
N GLN A 116 14.44 0.69 21.91
CA GLN A 116 15.49 0.45 22.89
C GLN A 116 16.68 1.40 22.74
N GLN A 117 17.09 1.70 21.50
CA GLN A 117 18.16 2.69 21.24
C GLN A 117 17.78 4.12 21.66
N ARG A 118 16.49 4.47 21.65
CA ARG A 118 16.02 5.80 22.11
C ARG A 118 16.00 5.85 23.63
N GLU A 119 15.46 4.82 24.28
CA GLU A 119 15.46 4.69 25.73
C GLU A 119 16.89 4.74 26.29
N LEU A 120 17.84 4.03 25.68
CA LEU A 120 19.26 4.07 26.08
C LEU A 120 19.90 5.45 25.91
N LYS A 121 19.47 6.25 24.93
CA LYS A 121 19.96 7.63 24.76
C LYS A 121 19.34 8.58 25.77
N GLU A 122 18.08 8.37 26.12
CA GLU A 122 17.39 9.15 27.15
C GLU A 122 17.96 8.86 28.54
N THR A 123 18.20 7.59 28.88
CA THR A 123 18.85 7.22 30.15
C THR A 123 20.27 7.77 30.25
N ARG A 124 21.06 7.72 29.17
CA ARG A 124 22.38 8.36 29.14
C ARG A 124 22.29 9.88 29.32
N ARG A 125 21.33 10.55 28.69
CA ARG A 125 21.13 12.00 28.89
C ARG A 125 20.72 12.36 30.30
N LEU A 126 19.89 11.54 30.96
CA LEU A 126 19.53 11.71 32.37
C LEU A 126 20.76 11.50 33.28
N ALA A 127 21.57 10.49 32.97
CA ALA A 127 22.83 10.24 33.68
C ALA A 127 23.83 11.39 33.51
N ASP A 128 24.00 11.90 32.28
CA ASP A 128 24.91 13.01 31.97
C ASP A 128 24.44 14.34 32.56
N ARG A 129 23.13 14.51 32.79
CA ARG A 129 22.56 15.67 33.50
C ARG A 129 22.73 15.61 35.01
N GLY A 130 23.10 14.45 35.56
CA GLY A 130 23.25 14.25 37.00
C GLY A 130 21.92 14.21 37.75
N ASP A 131 20.79 13.96 37.06
CA ASP A 131 19.44 13.91 37.64
C ASP A 131 19.16 12.55 38.35
N PHE A 132 20.20 11.87 38.85
CA PHE A 132 20.01 10.81 39.85
C PHE A 132 20.00 11.50 41.21
N ASP A 133 18.80 11.64 41.76
CA ASP A 133 18.51 12.42 42.95
C ASP A 133 19.53 12.21 44.08
N LEU A 134 19.97 13.37 44.59
CA LEU A 134 20.48 13.62 45.91
C LEU A 134 19.44 13.19 46.98
N GLU A 135 19.17 11.90 47.14
CA GLU A 135 18.66 11.37 48.40
C GLU A 135 19.84 11.26 49.38
N VAL A 136 20.23 12.40 49.95
CA VAL A 136 21.07 12.42 51.14
C VAL A 136 20.13 12.46 52.33
N ASP A 137 19.88 11.30 52.94
CA ASP A 137 19.29 11.22 54.26
C ASP A 137 20.25 11.90 55.25
N TYR A 138 19.87 13.07 55.76
CA TYR A 138 20.56 13.71 56.88
C TYR A 138 20.29 12.89 58.15
N VAL A 139 21.33 12.26 58.70
CA VAL A 139 21.36 11.70 60.06
C VAL A 139 21.60 12.80 61.08
#